data_AF-A0A5B6V711-F1
#
_entry.id   AF-A0A5B6V711-F1
#
_cell.length_a   1.000
_cell.length_b   1.000
_cell.length_c   1.000
_cell.angle_alpha   90.00
_cell.angle_beta   90.00
_cell.angle_gamma   90.00
#
_symmetry.space_group_name_H-M   'P 1'
#
loop_
_entity.id
_entity.type
_entity.pdbx_description
1 polymer ?
#
loop_
_entity_poly.entity_id
_entity_poly.type
_entity_poly.pdbx_seq_one_letter_code
_entity_poly.pdbx_strand_id
1 'polypeptide(L)'
;MASIKFDPFESWFRKPQNPIQPINLLSLTQSFLPTTFSNSPNFASISYSGFFRKKPKKPGPDSDKPGPYKQIVDQFFWECENLPDYRHTPKVEKILNEDPFFENKENPTEDEIKENEKWWQDFRPSPVVQFLARAEEIADEINRIELKENEEPFRKEDKKLWQAVPHVIGLDGRPMPRKAIKTREESDDQFWDFTKQFFFGLWGFRQRPYPPGRPIDVAQAIGYKRLEKRYYDFIMRSGGWYYKDRLGRTRGPCELITLKTAWGGGIIDKHTFIWGEDMDEWAPIHMIYGLEPAIATWEVRLGAAATAFLHKLQKGMPPWVPLKGHEEKTYKQLQEEAIESKRRDLAVLKANDGIWPGVRIPSHALFLWASGSEMTTLLESDHMPNKYISKDLRRKLAKVIPGLRPWEVLSVEQAMDDITYSGEWYREPLGTYTTGPPYIRHWNKDVKRIFRIFYNLSSQVYNKLERTIPGFNVIMEKVQADANARERRRKEKREAQKKVEDAAIYNPR
;
A
#
# COMPACT_ATOMS: atom_id res chain seq x y z
N MET A 1 -52.20 -16.98 31.49
CA MET A 1 -51.59 -15.82 30.81
C MET A 1 -50.23 -15.58 31.43
N ALA A 2 -49.17 -15.96 30.72
CA ALA A 2 -47.79 -15.61 31.06
C ALA A 2 -47.11 -15.23 29.75
N SER A 3 -46.62 -14.00 29.69
CA SER A 3 -46.04 -13.36 28.51
C SER A 3 -44.65 -13.93 28.23
N ILE A 4 -44.44 -14.34 26.99
CA ILE A 4 -43.14 -14.77 26.46
C ILE A 4 -42.38 -13.49 26.07
N LYS A 5 -41.21 -13.30 26.68
CA LYS A 5 -40.25 -12.22 26.38
C LYS A 5 -39.29 -12.72 25.28
N PHE A 6 -39.16 -11.97 24.20
CA PHE A 6 -38.18 -12.22 23.13
C PHE A 6 -37.02 -11.22 23.28
N ASP A 7 -35.83 -11.70 23.62
CA ASP A 7 -34.58 -10.93 23.55
C ASP A 7 -33.69 -11.55 22.44
N PRO A 8 -33.31 -10.83 21.37
CA PRO A 8 -32.70 -11.43 20.17
C PRO A 8 -31.16 -11.52 20.17
N PHE A 9 -30.46 -11.25 21.28
CA PHE A 9 -28.99 -11.09 21.25
C PHE A 9 -28.18 -11.82 22.33
N GLU A 10 -28.79 -12.62 23.22
CA GLU A 10 -28.05 -13.29 24.31
C GLU A 10 -27.30 -14.58 23.90
N SER A 11 -27.43 -15.05 22.66
CA SER A 11 -26.90 -16.35 22.22
C SER A 11 -25.55 -16.31 21.48
N TRP A 12 -25.00 -15.12 21.18
CA TRP A 12 -23.81 -15.02 20.30
C TRP A 12 -22.45 -15.34 20.96
N PHE A 13 -22.36 -15.42 22.29
CA PHE A 13 -21.06 -15.55 23.00
C PHE A 13 -20.91 -16.77 23.92
N ARG A 14 -21.73 -17.83 23.79
CA ARG A 14 -21.41 -19.10 24.47
C ARG A 14 -20.51 -19.97 23.59
N LYS A 15 -19.40 -20.45 24.17
CA LYS A 15 -18.52 -21.48 23.57
C LYS A 15 -19.37 -22.67 23.09
N PRO A 16 -19.16 -23.23 21.89
CA PRO A 16 -19.78 -24.50 21.55
C PRO A 16 -19.24 -25.58 22.50
N GLN A 17 -20.15 -26.38 23.07
CA GLN A 17 -19.78 -27.65 23.69
C GLN A 17 -19.25 -28.56 22.58
N ASN A 18 -18.02 -29.07 22.77
CA ASN A 18 -17.22 -30.00 21.96
C ASN A 18 -17.81 -30.46 20.61
N PRO A 19 -17.13 -30.27 19.47
CA PRO A 19 -17.58 -30.82 18.20
C PRO A 19 -17.48 -32.36 18.20
N ILE A 20 -18.59 -33.02 17.86
CA ILE A 20 -18.65 -34.45 17.52
C ILE A 20 -17.72 -34.67 16.31
N GLN A 21 -16.86 -35.69 16.38
CA GLN A 21 -15.90 -36.00 15.31
C GLN A 21 -16.64 -36.35 14.01
N PRO A 22 -16.31 -35.71 12.87
CA PRO A 22 -16.88 -36.08 11.59
C PRO A 22 -16.32 -37.42 11.10
N ILE A 23 -17.21 -38.30 10.64
CA ILE A 23 -16.89 -39.61 10.07
C ILE A 23 -15.98 -39.43 8.84
N ASN A 24 -14.84 -40.12 8.85
CA ASN A 24 -13.77 -39.98 7.87
C ASN A 24 -14.10 -40.74 6.56
N LEU A 25 -14.73 -40.05 5.60
CA LEU A 25 -15.08 -40.61 4.28
C LEU A 25 -13.95 -40.53 3.24
N LEU A 26 -12.75 -40.08 3.63
CA LEU A 26 -11.58 -39.96 2.74
C LEU A 26 -10.94 -41.31 2.38
N SER A 27 -11.28 -42.40 3.07
CA SER A 27 -10.78 -43.75 2.75
C SER A 27 -11.47 -44.41 1.55
N LEU A 28 -12.62 -43.87 1.11
CA LEU A 28 -13.48 -44.49 0.08
C LEU A 28 -13.24 -43.91 -1.34
N THR A 29 -12.54 -42.78 -1.46
CA THR A 29 -12.23 -42.15 -2.75
C THR A 29 -10.92 -42.65 -3.36
N GLN A 30 -10.07 -43.32 -2.58
CA GLN A 30 -8.83 -43.94 -3.07
C GLN A 30 -9.07 -45.26 -3.84
N SER A 31 -10.27 -45.85 -3.76
CA SER A 31 -10.58 -47.16 -4.38
C SER A 31 -11.21 -47.10 -5.77
N PHE A 32 -11.51 -45.91 -6.33
CA PHE A 32 -12.29 -45.78 -7.57
C PHE A 32 -11.66 -44.95 -8.70
N LEU A 33 -10.37 -44.59 -8.62
CA LEU A 33 -9.69 -43.92 -9.73
C LEU A 33 -8.64 -44.85 -10.38
N PRO A 34 -8.79 -45.20 -11.67
CA PRO A 34 -7.83 -46.03 -12.37
C PRO A 34 -6.52 -45.28 -12.61
N THR A 35 -5.41 -45.93 -12.25
CA THR A 35 -4.05 -45.49 -12.55
C THR A 35 -3.79 -45.54 -14.06
N THR A 36 -3.84 -44.40 -14.73
CA THR A 36 -3.23 -44.23 -16.05
C THR A 36 -2.30 -43.03 -16.03
N PHE A 37 -1.00 -43.34 -15.93
CA PHE A 37 0.07 -42.41 -16.24
C PHE A 37 -0.01 -42.06 -17.73
N SER A 38 -0.43 -40.85 -18.07
CA SER A 38 -0.21 -40.28 -19.40
C SER A 38 0.82 -39.15 -19.30
N ASN A 39 2.01 -39.44 -19.86
CA ASN A 39 3.01 -38.43 -20.18
C ASN A 39 2.40 -37.43 -21.17
N SER A 40 2.17 -36.19 -20.75
CA SER A 40 2.01 -35.06 -21.66
C SER A 40 3.32 -34.26 -21.69
N PRO A 41 3.79 -33.82 -22.87
CA PRO A 41 5.08 -33.16 -23.00
C PRO A 41 4.96 -31.69 -22.60
N ASN A 42 5.85 -31.24 -21.72
CA ASN A 42 6.03 -29.83 -21.41
C ASN A 42 6.57 -29.10 -22.64
N PHE A 43 5.91 -27.99 -22.98
CA PHE A 43 6.36 -27.04 -24.00
C PHE A 43 7.69 -26.40 -23.54
N ALA A 44 8.67 -26.40 -24.45
CA ALA A 44 10.06 -25.94 -24.29
C ALA A 44 11.00 -26.86 -23.47
N SER A 45 11.39 -28.00 -24.05
CA SER A 45 12.66 -28.66 -23.70
C SER A 45 13.67 -28.46 -24.83
N ILE A 46 14.69 -27.63 -24.57
CA ILE A 46 15.91 -27.65 -25.38
C ILE A 46 16.68 -28.90 -24.95
N SER A 47 16.73 -29.88 -25.84
CA SER A 47 17.48 -31.11 -25.67
C SER A 47 18.98 -30.79 -25.64
N TYR A 48 19.61 -30.84 -24.46
CA TYR A 48 21.05 -31.08 -24.37
C TYR A 48 21.27 -32.53 -23.95
N SER A 49 21.46 -33.37 -24.94
CA SER A 49 21.95 -34.74 -24.73
C SER A 49 23.48 -34.71 -24.64
N GLY A 50 24.04 -35.42 -23.67
CA GLY A 50 25.44 -35.85 -23.75
C GLY A 50 26.31 -35.58 -22.53
N PHE A 51 26.61 -36.68 -21.82
CA PHE A 51 27.83 -36.96 -21.06
C PHE A 51 27.93 -36.50 -19.58
N PHE A 52 28.18 -37.52 -18.74
CA PHE A 52 28.36 -37.56 -17.28
C PHE A 52 27.10 -37.69 -16.40
N ARG A 53 26.48 -38.88 -16.43
CA ARG A 53 25.68 -39.40 -15.30
C ARG A 53 26.60 -39.62 -14.09
N LYS A 54 26.77 -38.62 -13.22
CA LYS A 54 27.19 -38.86 -11.84
C LYS A 54 26.05 -39.58 -11.12
N LYS A 55 26.32 -40.76 -10.56
CA LYS A 55 25.37 -41.45 -9.67
C LYS A 55 25.00 -40.50 -8.52
N PRO A 56 23.71 -40.40 -8.13
CA PRO A 56 23.32 -39.58 -6.99
C PRO A 56 24.05 -40.10 -5.74
N LYS A 57 24.69 -39.18 -5.00
CA LYS A 57 25.26 -39.49 -3.69
C LYS A 57 24.10 -39.91 -2.77
N LYS A 58 24.26 -41.02 -2.06
CA LYS A 58 23.31 -41.43 -1.01
C LYS A 58 23.14 -40.27 -0.02
N PRO A 59 21.89 -39.95 0.40
CA PRO A 59 21.67 -38.93 1.41
C PRO A 59 22.36 -39.34 2.71
N GLY A 60 23.10 -38.41 3.31
CA GLY A 60 23.69 -38.60 4.63
C GLY A 60 22.61 -38.54 5.73
N PRO A 61 22.90 -39.03 6.94
CA PRO A 61 21.94 -39.15 8.06
C PRO A 61 21.34 -37.84 8.60
N ASP A 62 21.63 -36.69 7.98
CA ASP A 62 21.07 -35.37 8.29
C ASP A 62 20.09 -34.84 7.21
N SER A 63 19.75 -35.64 6.19
CA SER A 63 18.81 -35.23 5.13
C SER A 63 17.36 -35.10 5.58
N ASP A 64 17.03 -35.56 6.79
CA ASP A 64 15.66 -35.57 7.30
C ASP A 64 15.27 -34.24 7.99
N LYS A 65 16.21 -33.30 8.16
CA LYS A 65 15.88 -31.98 8.72
C LYS A 65 15.25 -31.13 7.63
N PRO A 66 13.99 -30.66 7.78
CA PRO A 66 13.36 -29.78 6.81
C PRO A 66 14.23 -28.55 6.58
N GLY A 67 14.36 -28.10 5.32
CA GLY A 67 15.10 -26.89 4.99
C GLY A 67 14.55 -25.65 5.71
N PRO A 68 15.29 -24.54 5.77
CA PRO A 68 14.92 -23.36 6.56
C PRO A 68 13.55 -22.76 6.17
N TYR A 69 13.19 -22.75 4.88
CA TYR A 69 11.87 -22.30 4.44
C TYR A 69 10.75 -23.28 4.83
N LYS A 70 11.02 -24.58 4.75
CA LYS A 70 10.08 -25.61 5.18
C LYS A 70 9.82 -25.52 6.69
N GLN A 71 10.86 -25.28 7.49
CA GLN A 71 10.72 -25.01 8.92
C GLN A 71 9.87 -23.78 9.22
N ILE A 72 10.05 -22.68 8.47
CA ILE A 72 9.25 -21.44 8.64
C ILE A 72 7.79 -21.71 8.29
N VAL A 73 7.52 -22.45 7.21
CA VAL A 73 6.16 -22.82 6.79
C VAL A 73 5.50 -23.77 7.80
N ASP A 74 6.22 -24.80 8.24
CA ASP A 74 5.75 -25.75 9.26
C ASP A 74 5.46 -25.02 10.57
N GLN A 75 6.32 -24.07 10.96
CA GLN A 75 6.08 -23.18 12.09
C GLN A 75 4.83 -22.31 11.87
N PHE A 76 4.66 -21.70 10.69
CA PHE A 76 3.47 -20.89 10.40
C PHE A 76 2.16 -21.69 10.50
N PHE A 77 2.12 -22.91 9.96
CA PHE A 77 0.95 -23.79 10.08
C PHE A 77 0.71 -24.23 11.52
N TRP A 78 1.78 -24.57 12.25
CA TRP A 78 1.70 -24.90 13.67
C TRP A 78 1.16 -23.73 14.52
N GLU A 79 1.61 -22.50 14.24
CA GLU A 79 1.11 -21.28 14.89
C GLU A 79 -0.37 -21.03 14.54
N CYS A 80 -0.80 -21.31 13.31
CA CYS A 80 -2.21 -21.19 12.90
C CYS A 80 -3.15 -22.14 13.66
N GLU A 81 -2.68 -23.34 14.01
CA GLU A 81 -3.47 -24.36 14.69
C GLU A 81 -3.45 -24.22 16.22
N ASN A 82 -2.31 -23.84 16.79
CA ASN A 82 -2.07 -23.97 18.24
C ASN A 82 -2.02 -22.64 18.99
N LEU A 83 -1.66 -21.52 18.34
CA LEU A 83 -1.54 -20.24 19.03
C LEU A 83 -2.83 -19.41 18.92
N PRO A 84 -3.27 -18.75 20.00
CA PRO A 84 -4.35 -17.79 19.94
C PRO A 84 -3.93 -16.55 19.15
N ASP A 85 -4.89 -15.87 18.52
CA ASP A 85 -4.62 -14.60 17.83
C ASP A 85 -4.11 -13.56 18.84
N TYR A 86 -2.86 -13.14 18.66
CA TYR A 86 -2.20 -12.18 19.55
C TYR A 86 -2.96 -10.85 19.68
N ARG A 87 -3.74 -10.49 18.66
CA ARG A 87 -4.59 -9.29 18.61
C ARG A 87 -5.69 -9.27 19.68
N HIS A 88 -6.06 -10.41 20.22
CA HIS A 88 -7.13 -10.58 21.21
C HIS A 88 -6.58 -11.04 22.57
N THR A 89 -5.29 -10.81 22.84
CA THR A 89 -4.72 -11.11 24.15
C THR A 89 -5.16 -10.07 25.18
N PRO A 90 -5.30 -10.43 26.47
CA PRO A 90 -5.72 -9.48 27.50
C PRO A 90 -4.75 -8.31 27.67
N LYS A 91 -3.46 -8.51 27.37
CA LYS A 91 -2.47 -7.40 27.34
C LYS A 91 -2.78 -6.39 26.24
N VAL A 92 -3.17 -6.85 25.07
CA VAL A 92 -3.56 -5.99 23.94
C VAL A 92 -4.87 -5.26 24.25
N GLU A 93 -5.85 -5.94 24.84
CA GLU A 93 -7.09 -5.31 25.28
C GLU A 93 -6.86 -4.21 26.34
N LYS A 94 -5.96 -4.46 27.30
CA LYS A 94 -5.51 -3.42 28.25
C LYS A 94 -4.93 -2.20 27.54
N ILE A 95 -3.96 -2.42 26.64
CA ILE A 95 -3.32 -1.33 25.87
C ILE A 95 -4.32 -0.54 25.02
N LEU A 96 -5.35 -1.19 24.47
CA LEU A 96 -6.37 -0.53 23.65
C LEU A 96 -7.37 0.29 24.48
N ASN A 97 -7.63 -0.13 25.72
CA ASN A 97 -8.53 0.54 26.64
C ASN A 97 -7.84 1.62 27.48
N GLU A 98 -6.52 1.57 27.61
CA GLU A 98 -5.70 2.58 28.28
C GLU A 98 -5.66 3.88 27.47
N ASP A 99 -5.88 5.01 28.15
CA ASP A 99 -5.73 6.32 27.53
C ASP A 99 -4.26 6.57 27.17
N PRO A 100 -3.93 6.98 25.94
CA PRO A 100 -2.55 7.14 25.50
C PRO A 100 -1.81 8.30 26.18
N PHE A 101 -2.55 9.24 26.76
CA PHE A 101 -2.00 10.47 27.35
C PHE A 101 -1.92 10.43 28.88
N PHE A 102 -2.70 9.58 29.54
CA PHE A 102 -2.79 9.53 30.99
C PHE A 102 -2.32 8.18 31.51
N GLU A 103 -1.40 8.21 32.47
CA GLU A 103 -0.96 7.00 33.17
C GLU A 103 -2.05 6.57 34.16
N ASN A 104 -2.73 5.47 33.87
CA ASN A 104 -3.65 4.84 34.81
C ASN A 104 -2.83 4.11 35.90
N LYS A 105 -2.76 4.68 37.09
CA LYS A 105 -2.21 3.98 38.27
C LYS A 105 -3.19 2.86 38.68
N GLU A 106 -2.72 1.63 38.83
CA GLU A 106 -3.59 0.47 39.14
C GLU A 106 -4.22 0.54 40.55
N ASN A 107 -3.62 1.26 41.51
CA ASN A 107 -4.14 1.44 42.88
C ASN A 107 -3.86 2.87 43.40
N PRO A 108 -4.66 3.88 43.03
CA PRO A 108 -4.50 5.24 43.53
C PRO A 108 -4.93 5.35 45.00
N THR A 109 -4.18 6.09 45.80
CA THR A 109 -4.53 6.37 47.20
C THR A 109 -5.66 7.41 47.28
N GLU A 110 -6.54 7.37 48.28
CA GLU A 110 -7.66 8.34 48.41
C GLU A 110 -7.19 9.80 48.39
N ASP A 111 -6.00 10.08 48.93
CA ASP A 111 -5.41 11.41 48.93
C ASP A 111 -4.94 11.84 47.53
N GLU A 112 -4.36 10.94 46.73
CA GLU A 112 -3.96 11.23 45.34
C GLU A 112 -5.17 11.49 44.44
N ILE A 113 -6.30 10.80 44.68
CA ILE A 113 -7.56 11.05 43.96
C ILE A 113 -8.05 12.46 44.28
N LYS A 114 -8.08 12.85 45.56
CA LYS A 114 -8.48 14.20 45.98
C LYS A 114 -7.53 15.28 45.46
N GLU A 115 -6.23 15.02 45.40
CA GLU A 115 -5.25 15.94 44.83
C GLU A 115 -5.44 16.10 43.32
N ASN A 116 -5.64 15.01 42.58
CA ASN A 116 -5.96 15.06 41.16
C ASN A 116 -7.27 15.83 40.91
N GLU A 117 -8.31 15.58 41.70
CA GLU A 117 -9.58 16.31 41.60
C GLU A 117 -9.41 17.81 41.83
N LYS A 118 -8.66 18.20 42.88
CA LYS A 118 -8.33 19.62 43.14
C LYS A 118 -7.53 20.22 41.99
N TRP A 119 -6.52 19.50 41.49
CA TRP A 119 -5.73 19.93 40.35
C TRP A 119 -6.61 20.16 39.11
N TRP A 120 -7.56 19.28 38.83
CA TRP A 120 -8.53 19.46 37.74
C TRP A 120 -9.47 20.65 37.97
N GLN A 121 -9.90 20.88 39.22
CA GLN A 121 -10.73 22.03 39.59
C GLN A 121 -9.99 23.35 39.41
N ASP A 122 -8.67 23.39 39.64
CA ASP A 122 -7.83 24.57 39.43
C ASP A 122 -7.38 24.73 37.97
N PHE A 123 -7.17 23.62 37.26
CA PHE A 123 -6.74 23.58 35.86
C PHE A 123 -7.83 24.08 34.90
N ARG A 124 -9.08 23.60 35.06
CA ARG A 124 -10.22 23.97 34.18
C ARG A 124 -10.51 25.47 34.10
N PRO A 125 -10.51 26.26 35.20
CA PRO A 125 -10.77 27.69 35.15
C PRO A 125 -9.55 28.53 34.71
N SER A 126 -8.37 27.91 34.53
CA SER A 126 -7.19 28.63 34.03
C SER A 126 -7.52 29.33 32.71
N PRO A 127 -7.24 30.64 32.58
CA PRO A 127 -7.53 31.38 31.35
C PRO A 127 -6.89 30.77 30.11
N VAL A 128 -5.70 30.16 30.25
CA VAL A 128 -5.01 29.47 29.16
C VAL A 128 -5.78 28.23 28.72
N VAL A 129 -6.28 27.43 29.67
CA VAL A 129 -7.05 26.21 29.39
C VAL A 129 -8.39 26.56 28.77
N GLN A 130 -9.07 27.60 29.27
CA GLN A 130 -10.31 28.12 28.67
C GLN A 130 -10.07 28.62 27.24
N PHE A 131 -8.95 29.31 27.00
CA PHE A 131 -8.56 29.75 25.66
C PHE A 131 -8.31 28.56 24.72
N LEU A 132 -7.56 27.55 25.16
CA LEU A 132 -7.30 26.33 24.38
C LEU A 132 -8.60 25.56 24.09
N ALA A 133 -9.45 25.37 25.10
CA ALA A 133 -10.76 24.75 24.92
C ALA A 133 -11.62 25.51 23.90
N ARG A 134 -11.62 26.84 23.97
CA ARG A 134 -12.32 27.69 23.00
C ARG A 134 -11.70 27.60 21.60
N ALA A 135 -10.37 27.48 21.48
CA ALA A 135 -9.70 27.28 20.21
C ALA A 135 -10.07 25.92 19.58
N GLU A 136 -10.16 24.87 20.39
CA GLU A 136 -10.64 23.55 19.97
C GLU A 136 -12.09 23.62 19.46
N GLU A 137 -12.99 24.26 20.21
CA GLU A 137 -14.39 24.49 19.80
C GLU A 137 -14.49 25.24 18.47
N ILE A 138 -13.74 26.34 18.31
CA ILE A 138 -13.72 27.13 17.06
C ILE A 138 -13.25 26.25 15.90
N ALA A 139 -12.20 25.46 16.13
CA ALA A 139 -11.66 24.62 15.08
C ALA A 139 -12.61 23.44 14.74
N ASP A 140 -13.39 22.95 15.71
CA ASP A 140 -14.51 22.02 15.47
C ASP A 140 -15.64 22.67 14.66
N GLU A 141 -16.00 23.92 14.97
CA GLU A 141 -16.99 24.69 14.21
C GLU A 141 -16.53 24.91 12.77
N ILE A 142 -15.27 25.32 12.55
CA ILE A 142 -14.68 25.47 11.21
C ILE A 142 -14.76 24.15 10.45
N ASN A 143 -14.36 23.03 11.06
CA ASN A 143 -14.43 21.72 10.41
C ASN A 143 -15.88 21.33 10.06
N ARG A 144 -16.85 21.60 10.95
CA ARG A 144 -18.28 21.37 10.66
C ARG A 144 -18.77 22.22 9.49
N ILE A 145 -18.35 23.47 9.42
CA ILE A 145 -18.67 24.37 8.30
C ILE A 145 -18.08 23.80 7.00
N GLU A 146 -16.81 23.42 6.99
CA GLU A 146 -16.14 22.84 5.81
C GLU A 146 -16.78 21.51 5.36
N LEU A 147 -17.17 20.65 6.30
CA LEU A 147 -17.88 19.40 5.99
C LEU A 147 -19.25 19.67 5.36
N LYS A 148 -20.01 20.60 5.93
CA LYS A 148 -21.32 21.00 5.41
C LYS A 148 -21.20 21.63 4.03
N GLU A 149 -20.19 22.46 3.84
CA GLU A 149 -19.89 23.05 2.55
C GLU A 149 -19.58 22.01 1.47
N ASN A 150 -18.96 20.89 1.83
CA ASN A 150 -18.57 19.83 0.90
C ASN A 150 -19.48 18.60 0.96
N GLU A 151 -20.67 18.69 1.54
CA GLU A 151 -21.59 17.57 1.71
C GLU A 151 -22.14 17.07 0.37
N GLU A 152 -22.36 17.99 -0.58
CA GLU A 152 -22.97 17.66 -1.86
C GLU A 152 -22.04 17.99 -3.04
N PRO A 153 -21.68 16.99 -3.87
CA PRO A 153 -20.97 17.25 -5.11
C PRO A 153 -21.91 17.87 -6.16
N PHE A 154 -21.32 18.61 -7.10
CA PHE A 154 -22.01 19.20 -8.27
C PHE A 154 -22.87 18.16 -9.01
N ARG A 155 -22.38 16.93 -9.12
CA ARG A 155 -23.04 15.85 -9.86
C ARG A 155 -23.97 15.05 -8.95
N LYS A 156 -25.27 15.15 -9.21
CA LYS A 156 -26.32 14.40 -8.50
C LYS A 156 -26.12 12.88 -8.54
N GLU A 157 -25.55 12.37 -9.63
CA GLU A 157 -25.25 10.95 -9.84
C GLU A 157 -24.34 10.37 -8.75
N ASP A 158 -23.38 11.17 -8.27
CA ASP A 158 -22.32 10.77 -7.35
C ASP A 158 -22.69 11.03 -5.87
N LYS A 159 -23.76 11.79 -5.61
CA LYS A 159 -24.22 12.17 -4.26
C LYS A 159 -24.38 10.96 -3.32
N LYS A 160 -24.99 9.88 -3.81
CA LYS A 160 -25.19 8.66 -3.01
C LYS A 160 -23.86 8.01 -2.60
N LEU A 161 -22.89 7.96 -3.51
CA LEU A 161 -21.57 7.41 -3.22
C LEU A 161 -20.82 8.33 -2.24
N TRP A 162 -20.86 9.63 -2.49
CA TRP A 162 -20.22 10.65 -1.66
C TRP A 162 -20.66 10.59 -0.19
N GLN A 163 -21.96 10.43 0.05
CA GLN A 163 -22.54 10.26 1.40
C GLN A 163 -22.21 8.92 2.03
N ALA A 164 -22.07 7.86 1.23
CA ALA A 164 -21.79 6.51 1.72
C ALA A 164 -20.34 6.32 2.18
N VAL A 165 -19.38 7.01 1.57
CA VAL A 165 -17.97 6.91 1.95
C VAL A 165 -17.73 7.73 3.22
N PRO A 166 -17.28 7.12 4.33
CA PRO A 166 -17.02 7.85 5.57
C PRO A 166 -15.77 8.74 5.46
N HIS A 167 -15.65 9.71 6.36
CA HIS A 167 -14.49 10.61 6.42
C HIS A 167 -13.28 9.92 7.06
N VAL A 168 -12.09 10.19 6.53
CA VAL A 168 -10.84 9.73 7.15
C VAL A 168 -10.59 10.54 8.41
N ILE A 169 -10.23 9.88 9.50
CA ILE A 169 -9.91 10.56 10.76
C ILE A 169 -8.52 11.20 10.63
N GLY A 170 -8.46 12.50 10.93
CA GLY A 170 -7.26 13.32 10.97
C GLY A 170 -6.32 12.96 12.11
N LEU A 171 -5.10 13.51 12.06
CA LEU A 171 -4.15 13.41 13.17
C LEU A 171 -4.75 13.99 14.46
N ASP A 172 -5.54 15.06 14.32
CA ASP A 172 -6.24 15.74 15.41
C ASP A 172 -7.49 14.97 15.89
N GLY A 173 -7.75 13.76 15.38
CA GLY A 173 -8.92 12.94 15.73
C GLY A 173 -10.23 13.37 15.06
N ARG A 174 -10.23 14.49 14.34
CA ARG A 174 -11.40 15.04 13.64
C ARG A 174 -11.57 14.43 12.25
N PRO A 175 -12.79 14.31 11.72
CA PRO A 175 -12.99 13.91 10.33
C PRO A 175 -12.33 14.92 9.39
N MET A 176 -11.42 14.46 8.51
CA MET A 176 -10.83 15.29 7.47
C MET A 176 -11.89 15.64 6.42
N PRO A 177 -12.12 16.94 6.13
CA PRO A 177 -13.04 17.34 5.09
C PRO A 177 -12.50 16.94 3.72
N ARG A 178 -13.37 16.33 2.90
CA ARG A 178 -13.06 16.04 1.50
C ARG A 178 -13.63 17.16 0.66
N LYS A 179 -12.84 17.70 -0.28
CA LYS A 179 -13.31 18.81 -1.10
C LYS A 179 -14.25 18.32 -2.19
N ALA A 180 -15.46 18.88 -2.23
CA ALA A 180 -16.41 18.62 -3.29
C ALA A 180 -16.26 19.66 -4.42
N ILE A 181 -16.26 19.21 -5.69
CA ILE A 181 -16.44 20.12 -6.83
C ILE A 181 -17.89 20.60 -6.81
N LYS A 182 -18.12 21.93 -6.78
CA LYS A 182 -19.46 22.51 -6.63
C LYS A 182 -20.04 23.01 -7.93
N THR A 183 -19.21 23.52 -8.83
CA THR A 183 -19.65 24.11 -10.08
C THR A 183 -19.15 23.35 -11.31
N ARG A 184 -19.81 23.58 -12.44
CA ARG A 184 -19.35 23.05 -13.73
C ARG A 184 -18.00 23.63 -14.15
N GLU A 185 -17.82 24.93 -13.92
CA GLU A 185 -16.57 25.64 -14.26
C GLU A 185 -15.39 25.05 -13.49
N GLU A 186 -15.54 24.81 -12.18
CA GLU A 186 -14.53 24.12 -11.37
C GLU A 186 -14.23 22.70 -11.90
N SER A 187 -15.26 21.97 -12.31
CA SER A 187 -15.10 20.63 -12.91
C SER A 187 -14.31 20.67 -14.20
N ASP A 188 -14.62 21.62 -15.09
CA ASP A 188 -13.98 21.76 -16.39
C ASP A 188 -12.53 22.25 -16.23
N ASP A 189 -12.28 23.21 -15.33
CA ASP A 189 -10.94 23.70 -14.99
C ASP A 189 -10.05 22.59 -14.42
N GLN A 190 -10.57 21.80 -13.48
CA GLN A 190 -9.83 20.69 -12.89
C GLN A 190 -9.52 19.60 -13.93
N PHE A 191 -10.48 19.30 -14.82
CA PHE A 191 -10.25 18.37 -15.92
C PHE A 191 -9.19 18.87 -16.90
N TRP A 192 -9.23 20.15 -17.29
CA TRP A 192 -8.26 20.73 -18.21
C TRP A 192 -6.88 20.91 -17.59
N ASP A 193 -6.78 21.24 -16.30
CA ASP A 193 -5.51 21.29 -15.59
C ASP A 193 -4.86 19.90 -15.55
N PHE A 194 -5.63 18.86 -15.20
CA PHE A 194 -5.17 17.48 -15.30
C PHE A 194 -4.73 17.13 -16.72
N THR A 195 -5.57 17.41 -17.72
CA THR A 195 -5.30 17.05 -19.12
C THR A 195 -4.00 17.69 -19.60
N LYS A 196 -3.77 18.97 -19.28
CA LYS A 196 -2.51 19.67 -19.59
C LYS A 196 -1.33 19.00 -18.89
N GLN A 197 -1.44 18.69 -17.60
CA GLN A 197 -0.36 18.05 -16.84
C GLN A 197 -0.06 16.62 -17.32
N PHE A 198 -1.10 15.86 -17.67
CA PHE A 198 -0.98 14.51 -18.23
C PHE A 198 -0.25 14.55 -19.57
N PHE A 199 -0.70 15.38 -20.52
CA PHE A 199 -0.03 15.51 -21.82
C PHE A 199 1.37 16.10 -21.69
N PHE A 200 1.60 17.08 -20.81
CA PHE A 200 2.95 17.57 -20.53
C PHE A 200 3.86 16.46 -20.01
N GLY A 201 3.38 15.63 -19.08
CA GLY A 201 4.13 14.46 -18.61
C GLY A 201 4.42 13.46 -19.71
N LEU A 202 3.41 13.09 -20.51
CA LEU A 202 3.55 12.16 -21.63
C LEU A 202 4.58 12.65 -22.67
N TRP A 203 4.69 13.96 -22.85
CA TRP A 203 5.63 14.60 -23.78
C TRP A 203 6.99 14.92 -23.11
N GLY A 204 7.21 14.44 -21.89
CA GLY A 204 8.47 14.60 -21.15
C GLY A 204 8.71 16.02 -20.60
N PHE A 205 7.70 16.89 -20.61
CA PHE A 205 7.78 18.19 -19.94
C PHE A 205 7.64 18.02 -18.42
N ARG A 206 8.30 18.92 -17.67
CA ARG A 206 8.21 18.97 -16.21
C ARG A 206 6.76 19.19 -15.79
N GLN A 207 6.13 18.17 -15.23
CA GLN A 207 4.85 18.31 -14.53
C GLN A 207 5.01 19.31 -13.39
N ARG A 208 4.03 20.20 -13.21
CA ARG A 208 4.00 21.04 -12.01
C ARG A 208 3.78 20.10 -10.81
N PRO A 209 4.54 20.25 -9.71
CA PRO A 209 4.24 19.52 -8.51
C PRO A 209 2.79 19.85 -8.09
N TYR A 210 1.99 18.83 -7.83
CA TYR A 210 0.63 19.03 -7.35
C TYR A 210 0.68 19.90 -6.08
N PRO A 211 -0.14 20.95 -5.97
CA PRO A 211 -0.22 21.72 -4.74
C PRO A 211 -0.60 20.77 -3.60
N PRO A 212 0.13 20.81 -2.46
CA PRO A 212 -0.05 19.84 -1.38
C PRO A 212 -1.46 19.83 -0.76
N GLY A 213 -2.27 20.88 -0.99
CA GLY A 213 -3.66 20.98 -0.55
C GLY A 213 -4.73 20.81 -1.64
N ARG A 214 -4.38 20.44 -2.89
CA ARG A 214 -5.37 20.15 -3.95
C ARG A 214 -4.91 18.95 -4.79
N PRO A 215 -4.97 17.71 -4.27
CA PRO A 215 -4.91 16.55 -5.15
C PRO A 215 -6.03 16.67 -6.19
N ILE A 216 -5.67 16.63 -7.47
CA ILE A 216 -6.65 16.71 -8.55
C ILE A 216 -7.37 15.36 -8.63
N ASP A 217 -8.55 15.28 -8.00
CA ASP A 217 -9.45 14.14 -8.22
C ASP A 217 -10.18 14.29 -9.57
N VAL A 218 -9.54 13.80 -10.62
CA VAL A 218 -10.11 13.77 -11.98
C VAL A 218 -11.35 12.90 -12.04
N ALA A 219 -11.42 11.84 -11.22
CA ALA A 219 -12.57 10.95 -11.21
C ALA A 219 -13.82 11.70 -10.74
N GLN A 220 -13.69 12.63 -9.79
CA GLN A 220 -14.77 13.54 -9.42
C GLN A 220 -15.16 14.50 -10.55
N ALA A 221 -14.17 15.06 -11.27
CA ALA A 221 -14.41 15.95 -12.41
C ALA A 221 -15.12 15.23 -13.59
N ILE A 222 -14.78 13.95 -13.85
CA ILE A 222 -15.40 13.11 -14.89
C ILE A 222 -16.71 12.47 -14.40
N GLY A 223 -16.89 12.32 -13.10
CA GLY A 223 -18.00 11.64 -12.40
C GLY A 223 -17.81 10.13 -12.35
N TYR A 224 -17.93 9.54 -11.16
CA TYR A 224 -17.61 8.14 -10.91
C TYR A 224 -18.52 7.19 -11.70
N LYS A 225 -19.84 7.44 -11.74
CA LYS A 225 -20.78 6.61 -12.53
C LYS A 225 -20.54 6.69 -14.03
N ARG A 226 -20.16 7.86 -14.53
CA ARG A 226 -19.84 8.03 -15.96
C ARG A 226 -18.54 7.33 -16.32
N LEU A 227 -17.57 7.39 -15.42
CA LEU A 227 -16.31 6.67 -15.56
C LEU A 227 -16.55 5.16 -15.61
N GLU A 228 -17.34 4.63 -14.67
CA GLU A 228 -17.74 3.21 -14.64
C GLU A 228 -18.42 2.78 -15.94
N LYS A 229 -19.36 3.57 -16.46
CA LYS A 229 -20.04 3.28 -17.72
C LYS A 229 -19.09 3.28 -18.92
N ARG A 230 -18.16 4.25 -18.99
CA ARG A 230 -17.17 4.33 -20.08
C ARG A 230 -16.23 3.13 -20.06
N TYR A 231 -15.74 2.74 -18.89
CA TYR A 231 -14.90 1.56 -18.77
C TYR A 231 -15.68 0.28 -19.05
N TYR A 232 -16.95 0.18 -18.65
CA TYR A 232 -17.81 -0.94 -19.05
C TYR A 232 -17.88 -1.06 -20.59
N ASP A 233 -18.16 0.05 -21.29
CA ASP A 233 -18.23 0.06 -22.76
C ASP A 233 -16.88 -0.30 -23.41
N PHE A 234 -15.77 0.12 -22.80
CA PHE A 234 -14.42 -0.23 -23.22
C PHE A 234 -14.12 -1.72 -23.03
N ILE A 235 -14.42 -2.25 -21.84
CA ILE A 235 -14.19 -3.65 -21.46
C ILE A 235 -14.98 -4.61 -22.36
N MET A 236 -16.20 -4.24 -22.73
CA MET A 236 -17.02 -5.01 -23.66
C MET A 236 -16.41 -5.08 -25.08
N ARG A 237 -15.47 -4.19 -25.42
CA ARG A 237 -14.77 -4.16 -26.72
C ARG A 237 -13.34 -4.73 -26.63
N SER A 238 -12.70 -4.65 -25.47
CA SER A 238 -11.35 -5.18 -25.24
C SER A 238 -11.37 -6.66 -24.85
N GLY A 239 -10.43 -7.44 -25.40
CA GLY A 239 -10.19 -8.84 -25.01
C GLY A 239 -8.90 -9.00 -24.21
N GLY A 240 -8.54 -10.25 -23.86
CA GLY A 240 -7.20 -10.55 -23.33
C GLY A 240 -7.06 -10.38 -21.82
N TRP A 241 -7.91 -11.05 -21.04
CA TRP A 241 -7.84 -11.02 -19.58
C TRP A 241 -7.09 -12.21 -19.00
N TYR A 242 -6.42 -12.00 -17.87
CA TYR A 242 -5.78 -13.04 -17.10
C TYR A 242 -6.27 -12.94 -15.66
N TYR A 243 -6.62 -14.05 -15.03
CA TYR A 243 -7.02 -14.07 -13.62
C TYR A 243 -6.11 -14.96 -12.78
N LYS A 244 -6.00 -14.66 -11.49
CA LYS A 244 -5.34 -15.52 -10.52
C LYS A 244 -6.37 -16.51 -9.95
N ASP A 245 -6.10 -17.79 -10.12
CA ASP A 245 -6.87 -18.87 -9.50
C ASP A 245 -6.75 -18.80 -7.96
N ARG A 246 -7.59 -19.52 -7.22
CA ARG A 246 -7.54 -19.58 -5.73
C ARG A 246 -6.21 -20.11 -5.20
N LEU A 247 -5.46 -20.83 -6.04
CA LEU A 247 -4.11 -21.33 -5.78
C LEU A 247 -2.99 -20.33 -6.19
N GLY A 248 -3.32 -19.13 -6.63
CA GLY A 248 -2.35 -18.10 -7.04
C GLY A 248 -1.75 -18.28 -8.44
N ARG A 249 -2.23 -19.26 -9.22
CA ARG A 249 -1.78 -19.48 -10.60
C ARG A 249 -2.45 -18.51 -11.57
N THR A 250 -1.68 -17.99 -12.51
CA THR A 250 -2.20 -17.16 -13.60
C THR A 250 -2.89 -18.04 -14.64
N ARG A 251 -4.12 -17.69 -15.00
CA ARG A 251 -4.91 -18.32 -16.06
C ARG A 251 -5.20 -17.28 -17.14
N GLY A 252 -5.09 -17.67 -18.40
CA GLY A 252 -5.37 -16.80 -19.54
C GLY A 252 -4.45 -17.10 -20.74
N PRO A 253 -4.59 -16.34 -21.83
CA PRO A 253 -5.56 -15.27 -22.03
C PRO A 253 -7.01 -15.79 -22.10
N CYS A 254 -7.93 -15.04 -21.50
CA CYS A 254 -9.34 -15.35 -21.39
C CYS A 254 -10.16 -14.23 -22.02
N GLU A 255 -11.17 -14.59 -22.80
CA GLU A 255 -12.19 -13.65 -23.27
C GLU A 255 -13.20 -13.37 -22.15
N LEU A 256 -13.96 -12.27 -22.28
CA LEU A 256 -14.98 -11.90 -21.29
C LEU A 256 -16.01 -13.03 -21.08
N ILE A 257 -16.37 -13.78 -22.13
CA ILE A 257 -17.30 -14.93 -22.03
C ILE A 257 -16.73 -16.01 -21.10
N THR A 258 -15.43 -16.31 -21.19
CA THR A 258 -14.79 -17.29 -20.30
C THR A 258 -14.69 -16.81 -18.86
N LEU A 259 -14.59 -15.49 -18.63
CA LEU A 259 -14.71 -14.92 -17.29
C LEU A 259 -16.14 -15.03 -16.74
N LYS A 260 -17.16 -14.81 -17.57
CA LYS A 260 -18.57 -14.97 -17.21
C LYS A 260 -18.87 -16.40 -16.77
N THR A 261 -18.38 -17.39 -17.51
CA THR A 261 -18.57 -18.80 -17.16
C THR A 261 -17.80 -19.17 -15.89
N ALA A 262 -16.57 -18.69 -15.73
CA ALA A 262 -15.78 -18.89 -14.52
C ALA A 262 -16.43 -18.25 -13.29
N TRP A 263 -17.05 -17.07 -13.43
CA TRP A 263 -17.85 -16.43 -12.39
C TRP A 263 -19.11 -17.24 -12.05
N GLY A 264 -19.89 -17.65 -13.06
CA GLY A 264 -21.09 -18.48 -12.85
C GLY A 264 -20.80 -19.82 -12.19
N GLY A 265 -19.63 -20.40 -12.50
CA GLY A 265 -19.10 -21.60 -11.87
C GLY A 265 -18.51 -21.38 -10.46
N GLY A 266 -18.47 -20.14 -9.97
CA GLY A 266 -17.89 -19.81 -8.67
C GLY A 266 -16.40 -20.09 -8.58
N ILE A 267 -15.67 -20.05 -9.70
CA ILE A 267 -14.20 -20.14 -9.75
C ILE A 267 -13.59 -18.77 -9.44
N ILE A 268 -14.21 -17.73 -9.99
CA ILE A 268 -13.81 -16.33 -9.88
C ILE A 268 -14.89 -15.57 -9.11
N ASP A 269 -14.47 -14.67 -8.24
CA ASP A 269 -15.33 -13.81 -7.43
C ASP A 269 -14.87 -12.34 -7.52
N LYS A 270 -15.61 -11.42 -6.87
CA LYS A 270 -15.28 -9.99 -6.78
C LYS A 270 -13.85 -9.69 -6.33
N HIS A 271 -13.31 -10.55 -5.46
CA HIS A 271 -11.99 -10.40 -4.84
C HIS A 271 -10.88 -11.10 -5.64
N THR A 272 -11.21 -11.78 -6.73
CA THR A 272 -10.21 -12.41 -7.59
C THR A 272 -9.39 -11.33 -8.30
N PHE A 273 -8.07 -11.47 -8.23
CA PHE A 273 -7.16 -10.60 -8.96
C PHE A 273 -7.18 -10.92 -10.45
N ILE A 274 -7.25 -9.88 -11.25
CA ILE A 274 -7.25 -9.95 -12.70
C ILE A 274 -6.27 -8.93 -13.25
N TRP A 275 -5.77 -9.21 -14.44
CA TRP A 275 -4.87 -8.36 -15.20
C TRP A 275 -5.34 -8.35 -16.65
N GLY A 276 -5.28 -7.19 -17.27
CA GLY A 276 -5.59 -6.98 -18.68
C GLY A 276 -4.41 -6.30 -19.38
N GLU A 277 -4.39 -6.36 -20.70
CA GLU A 277 -3.29 -5.82 -21.51
C GLU A 277 -3.02 -4.32 -21.26
N ASP A 278 -4.06 -3.54 -20.95
CA ASP A 278 -3.99 -2.11 -20.64
C ASP A 278 -3.84 -1.80 -19.13
N MET A 279 -3.46 -2.78 -18.32
CA MET A 279 -3.27 -2.61 -16.86
C MET A 279 -1.81 -2.73 -16.45
N ASP A 280 -1.36 -1.82 -15.58
CA ASP A 280 0.01 -1.87 -15.03
C ASP A 280 0.19 -3.00 -14.00
N GLU A 281 -0.87 -3.32 -13.25
CA GLU A 281 -0.81 -4.22 -12.09
C GLU A 281 -2.03 -5.15 -12.00
N TRP A 282 -1.88 -6.25 -11.26
CA TRP A 282 -2.98 -7.14 -10.91
C TRP A 282 -3.91 -6.45 -9.92
N ALA A 283 -5.18 -6.31 -10.26
CA ALA A 283 -6.17 -5.71 -9.36
C ALA A 283 -7.38 -6.65 -9.16
N PRO A 284 -8.03 -6.63 -7.98
CA PRO A 284 -9.30 -7.32 -7.79
C PRO A 284 -10.38 -6.84 -8.77
N ILE A 285 -11.24 -7.75 -9.25
CA ILE A 285 -12.28 -7.43 -10.25
C ILE A 285 -13.16 -6.24 -9.84
N HIS A 286 -13.58 -6.17 -8.57
CA HIS A 286 -14.43 -5.07 -8.08
C HIS A 286 -13.72 -3.71 -8.01
N MET A 287 -12.38 -3.67 -8.02
CA MET A 287 -11.62 -2.43 -8.02
C MET A 287 -11.45 -1.84 -9.43
N ILE A 288 -11.68 -2.64 -10.47
CA ILE A 288 -11.58 -2.21 -11.86
C ILE A 288 -12.94 -1.66 -12.29
N TYR A 289 -12.95 -0.38 -12.68
CA TYR A 289 -14.17 0.29 -13.11
C TYR A 289 -14.86 -0.48 -14.24
N GLY A 290 -16.15 -0.76 -14.07
CA GLY A 290 -16.98 -1.39 -15.11
C GLY A 290 -16.72 -2.89 -15.36
N LEU A 291 -15.70 -3.51 -14.76
CA LEU A 291 -15.39 -4.92 -15.02
C LEU A 291 -16.33 -5.88 -14.30
N GLU A 292 -16.63 -5.64 -13.03
CA GLU A 292 -17.62 -6.43 -12.29
C GLU A 292 -18.97 -6.49 -13.03
N PRO A 293 -19.61 -5.38 -13.43
CA PRO A 293 -20.86 -5.46 -14.18
C PRO A 293 -20.71 -6.08 -15.58
N ALA A 294 -19.52 -6.02 -16.21
CA ALA A 294 -19.26 -6.68 -17.49
C ALA A 294 -19.19 -8.21 -17.38
N ILE A 295 -18.66 -8.74 -16.27
CA ILE A 295 -18.58 -10.19 -16.00
C ILE A 295 -19.86 -10.69 -15.32
N ALA A 296 -20.32 -10.02 -14.27
CA ALA A 296 -21.47 -10.42 -13.47
C ALA A 296 -22.77 -9.83 -14.03
N THR A 297 -23.11 -10.16 -15.28
CA THR A 297 -24.41 -9.82 -15.87
C THR A 297 -25.55 -10.48 -15.08
N TRP A 298 -26.77 -9.97 -15.21
CA TRP A 298 -27.93 -10.46 -14.42
C TRP A 298 -28.14 -11.98 -14.57
N GLU A 299 -27.94 -12.52 -15.77
CA GLU A 299 -28.02 -13.96 -16.08
C GLU A 299 -26.95 -14.77 -15.32
N VAL A 300 -25.72 -14.27 -15.28
CA VAL A 300 -24.57 -14.89 -14.60
C VAL A 300 -24.76 -14.83 -13.09
N ARG A 301 -25.30 -13.71 -12.57
CA ARG A 301 -25.62 -13.58 -11.14
C ARG A 301 -26.72 -14.54 -10.71
N LEU A 302 -27.74 -14.76 -11.54
CA LEU A 302 -28.76 -15.78 -11.27
C LEU A 302 -28.16 -17.19 -11.30
N GLY A 303 -27.31 -17.49 -12.30
CA GLY A 303 -26.59 -18.76 -12.38
C GLY A 303 -25.72 -19.02 -11.14
N ALA A 304 -24.91 -18.03 -10.74
CA ALA A 304 -24.08 -18.10 -9.54
C ALA A 304 -24.91 -18.20 -8.25
N ALA A 305 -26.06 -17.53 -8.17
CA ALA A 305 -26.97 -17.66 -7.03
C ALA A 305 -27.58 -19.06 -6.95
N ALA A 306 -27.92 -19.67 -8.08
CA ALA A 306 -28.44 -21.04 -8.13
C ALA A 306 -27.37 -22.07 -7.73
N THR A 307 -26.13 -21.94 -8.22
CA THR A 307 -25.02 -22.82 -7.82
C THR A 307 -24.69 -22.65 -6.34
N ALA A 308 -24.65 -21.41 -5.84
CA ALA A 308 -24.45 -21.12 -4.42
C ALA A 308 -25.59 -21.68 -3.55
N PHE A 309 -26.84 -21.59 -4.00
CA PHE A 309 -28.01 -22.16 -3.32
C PHE A 309 -27.90 -23.68 -3.20
N LEU A 310 -27.58 -24.38 -4.29
CA LEU A 310 -27.35 -25.83 -4.27
C LEU A 310 -26.20 -26.21 -3.33
N HIS A 311 -25.09 -25.48 -3.39
CA HIS A 311 -23.95 -25.71 -2.51
C HIS A 311 -24.27 -25.43 -1.03
N LYS A 312 -25.08 -24.42 -0.74
CA LYS A 312 -25.58 -24.13 0.62
C LYS A 312 -26.50 -25.24 1.13
N LEU A 313 -27.43 -25.71 0.30
CA LEU A 313 -28.29 -26.85 0.63
C LEU A 313 -27.48 -28.12 0.93
N GLN A 314 -26.48 -28.43 0.10
CA GLN A 314 -25.57 -29.58 0.33
C GLN A 314 -24.83 -29.49 1.67
N LYS A 315 -24.48 -28.27 2.10
CA LYS A 315 -23.77 -28.02 3.37
C LYS A 315 -24.70 -27.76 4.56
N GLY A 316 -26.02 -27.86 4.38
CA GLY A 316 -27.00 -27.57 5.44
C GLY A 316 -27.02 -26.11 5.90
N MET A 317 -26.51 -25.18 5.09
CA MET A 317 -26.49 -23.75 5.40
C MET A 317 -27.78 -23.07 4.92
N PRO A 318 -28.34 -22.11 5.68
CA PRO A 318 -29.52 -21.39 5.24
C PRO A 318 -29.21 -20.55 3.98
N PRO A 319 -30.15 -20.45 3.03
CA PRO A 319 -29.91 -19.77 1.77
C PRO A 319 -29.63 -18.27 1.93
N TRP A 320 -30.19 -17.64 2.96
CA TRP A 320 -30.02 -16.22 3.28
C TRP A 320 -28.71 -15.87 3.98
N VAL A 321 -27.95 -16.84 4.50
CA VAL A 321 -26.67 -16.56 5.15
C VAL A 321 -25.59 -16.35 4.08
N PRO A 322 -24.88 -15.21 4.06
CA PRO A 322 -23.78 -15.00 3.12
C PRO A 322 -22.66 -16.02 3.38
N LEU A 323 -21.93 -16.38 2.34
CA LEU A 323 -20.72 -17.20 2.52
C LEU A 323 -19.68 -16.40 3.29
N LYS A 324 -18.88 -17.08 4.11
CA LYS A 324 -17.81 -16.44 4.89
C LYS A 324 -16.91 -15.61 3.97
N GLY A 325 -16.73 -14.33 4.28
CA GLY A 325 -15.95 -13.39 3.47
C GLY A 325 -16.70 -12.70 2.34
N HIS A 326 -17.97 -13.06 2.09
CA HIS A 326 -18.86 -12.42 1.12
C HIS A 326 -20.00 -11.62 1.78
N GLU A 327 -19.82 -11.24 3.04
CA GLU A 327 -20.74 -10.37 3.75
C GLU A 327 -20.69 -8.96 3.15
N GLU A 328 -21.85 -8.40 2.81
CA GLU A 328 -21.93 -7.01 2.37
C GLU A 328 -21.66 -6.09 3.55
N LYS A 329 -20.48 -5.46 3.54
CA LYS A 329 -20.07 -4.51 4.56
C LYS A 329 -20.28 -3.09 4.07
N THR A 330 -20.78 -2.23 4.94
CA THR A 330 -20.84 -0.79 4.65
C THR A 330 -19.42 -0.20 4.65
N TYR A 331 -19.20 0.90 3.92
CA TYR A 331 -17.89 1.57 3.92
C TYR A 331 -17.45 2.00 5.33
N LYS A 332 -18.40 2.38 6.19
CA LYS A 332 -18.14 2.71 7.59
C LYS A 332 -17.63 1.49 8.36
N GLN A 333 -18.30 0.34 8.24
CA GLN A 333 -17.83 -0.91 8.85
C GLN A 333 -16.44 -1.30 8.34
N LEU A 334 -16.19 -1.21 7.02
CA LEU A 334 -14.87 -1.50 6.45
C LEU A 334 -13.79 -0.58 7.00
N GLN A 335 -14.08 0.71 7.15
CA GLN A 335 -13.15 1.67 7.73
C GLN A 335 -12.89 1.39 9.20
N GLU A 336 -13.95 1.11 9.98
CA GLU A 336 -13.85 0.78 11.41
C GLU A 336 -13.04 -0.50 11.62
N GLU A 337 -13.32 -1.56 10.86
CA GLU A 337 -12.54 -2.80 10.88
C GLU A 337 -11.07 -2.58 10.51
N ALA A 338 -10.80 -1.74 9.50
CA ALA A 338 -9.43 -1.43 9.09
C ALA A 338 -8.68 -0.63 10.18
N ILE A 339 -9.34 0.35 10.80
CA ILE A 339 -8.78 1.15 11.90
C ILE A 339 -8.55 0.27 13.12
N GLU A 340 -9.53 -0.56 13.48
CA GLU A 340 -9.47 -1.47 14.62
C GLU A 340 -8.37 -2.52 14.43
N SER A 341 -8.29 -3.13 13.24
CA SER A 341 -7.22 -4.05 12.86
C SER A 341 -5.85 -3.40 13.00
N LYS A 342 -5.68 -2.17 12.47
CA LYS A 342 -4.42 -1.42 12.58
C LYS A 342 -4.08 -1.07 14.04
N ARG A 343 -5.07 -0.65 14.84
CA ARG A 343 -4.88 -0.36 16.27
C ARG A 343 -4.46 -1.61 17.04
N ARG A 344 -5.10 -2.76 16.79
CA ARG A 344 -4.71 -4.05 17.35
C ARG A 344 -3.30 -4.44 16.96
N ASP A 345 -2.93 -4.26 15.69
CA ASP A 345 -1.57 -4.58 15.23
C ASP A 345 -0.52 -3.72 15.94
N LEU A 346 -0.76 -2.42 16.08
CA LEU A 346 0.11 -1.53 16.83
C LEU A 346 0.16 -1.88 18.32
N ALA A 347 -0.96 -2.30 18.92
CA ALA A 347 -1.01 -2.73 20.30
C ALA A 347 -0.25 -4.05 20.54
N VAL A 348 -0.31 -5.01 19.59
CA VAL A 348 0.51 -6.23 19.61
C VAL A 348 2.00 -5.87 19.56
N LEU A 349 2.39 -4.94 18.69
CA LEU A 349 3.78 -4.48 18.63
C LEU A 349 4.20 -3.80 19.94
N LYS A 350 3.36 -2.92 20.50
CA LYS A 350 3.63 -2.28 21.79
C LYS A 350 3.75 -3.29 22.94
N ALA A 351 2.92 -4.34 22.95
CA ALA A 351 2.97 -5.39 23.95
C ALA A 351 4.23 -6.26 23.91
N ASN A 352 4.96 -6.25 22.78
CA ASN A 352 6.10 -7.12 22.51
C ASN A 352 7.34 -6.32 22.06
N ASP A 353 7.50 -5.09 22.56
CA ASP A 353 8.68 -4.23 22.33
C ASP A 353 9.02 -3.99 20.85
N GLY A 354 7.98 -3.84 20.01
CA GLY A 354 8.09 -3.56 18.58
C GLY A 354 8.30 -4.79 17.70
N ILE A 355 8.26 -6.00 18.27
CA ILE A 355 8.45 -7.25 17.55
C ILE A 355 7.12 -7.99 17.43
N TRP A 356 6.75 -8.42 16.22
CA TRP A 356 5.58 -9.27 16.06
C TRP A 356 5.88 -10.67 16.59
N PRO A 357 5.04 -11.24 17.47
CA PRO A 357 5.26 -12.58 17.99
C PRO A 357 4.92 -13.63 16.93
N GLY A 358 5.89 -14.49 16.61
CA GLY A 358 5.73 -15.60 15.66
C GLY A 358 5.99 -15.25 14.19
N VAL A 359 5.88 -16.27 13.34
CA VAL A 359 6.04 -16.20 11.88
C VAL A 359 4.75 -15.72 11.20
N ARG A 360 3.59 -15.88 11.84
CA ARG A 360 2.29 -15.36 11.38
C ARG A 360 2.20 -13.83 11.46
N ILE A 361 3.10 -13.15 10.76
CA ILE A 361 3.09 -11.69 10.60
C ILE A 361 2.00 -11.34 9.56
N PRO A 362 1.24 -10.22 9.72
CA PRO A 362 0.27 -9.78 8.71
C PRO A 362 0.85 -9.65 7.29
N SER A 363 2.15 -9.35 7.17
CA SER A 363 2.88 -9.27 5.90
C SER A 363 3.27 -10.64 5.32
N HIS A 364 3.23 -11.71 6.11
CA HIS A 364 3.61 -13.06 5.67
C HIS A 364 2.61 -13.64 4.66
N ALA A 365 1.32 -13.32 4.78
CA ALA A 365 0.31 -13.69 3.77
C ALA A 365 0.56 -13.00 2.42
N LEU A 366 0.97 -11.73 2.46
CA LEU A 366 1.40 -10.95 1.28
C LEU A 366 2.70 -11.51 0.68
N PHE A 367 3.65 -11.96 1.51
CA PHE A 367 4.87 -12.63 1.10
C PHE A 367 4.59 -13.98 0.43
N LEU A 368 3.76 -14.84 1.03
CA LEU A 368 3.35 -16.12 0.45
C LEU A 368 2.59 -15.93 -0.86
N TRP A 369 1.72 -14.91 -0.93
CA TRP A 369 0.97 -14.54 -2.13
C TRP A 369 1.88 -14.00 -3.26
N ALA A 370 2.79 -13.08 -2.94
CA ALA A 370 3.77 -12.56 -3.89
C ALA A 370 4.76 -13.63 -4.37
N SER A 371 5.10 -14.59 -3.50
CA SER A 371 5.97 -15.73 -3.81
C SER A 371 5.28 -16.86 -4.59
N GLY A 372 4.02 -16.68 -5.00
CA GLY A 372 3.13 -17.71 -5.56
C GLY A 372 3.64 -18.48 -6.79
N SER A 373 4.77 -18.09 -7.39
CA SER A 373 5.49 -18.87 -8.41
C SER A 373 6.76 -19.58 -7.91
N GLU A 374 7.40 -19.08 -6.85
CA GLU A 374 8.70 -19.58 -6.37
C GLU A 374 8.58 -20.69 -5.30
N MET A 375 7.47 -20.70 -4.55
CA MET A 375 7.25 -21.67 -3.47
C MET A 375 6.62 -23.00 -3.94
N THR A 376 6.04 -23.04 -5.14
CA THR A 376 5.39 -24.24 -5.68
C THR A 376 6.40 -25.26 -6.22
N THR A 377 7.50 -24.80 -6.81
CA THR A 377 8.62 -25.67 -7.24
C THR A 377 9.44 -26.20 -6.05
N LEU A 378 9.54 -25.44 -4.95
CA LEU A 378 10.15 -25.87 -3.68
C LEU A 378 9.39 -27.01 -2.99
N LEU A 379 8.10 -27.20 -3.29
CA LEU A 379 7.29 -28.30 -2.77
C LEU A 379 7.42 -29.60 -3.59
N GLU A 380 7.96 -29.54 -4.82
CA GLU A 380 8.06 -30.71 -5.72
C GLU A 380 9.48 -31.12 -6.09
N SER A 381 10.48 -30.22 -6.05
CA SER A 381 11.82 -30.59 -6.49
C SER A 381 12.91 -29.77 -5.82
N ASP A 382 13.75 -30.48 -5.06
CA ASP A 382 15.14 -30.12 -4.84
C ASP A 382 15.78 -29.57 -6.13
N HIS A 383 16.43 -28.42 -5.99
CA HIS A 383 17.34 -27.72 -6.93
C HIS A 383 16.72 -26.64 -7.83
N MET A 384 16.82 -25.39 -7.37
CA MET A 384 17.11 -24.25 -8.25
C MET A 384 18.41 -23.58 -7.80
N PRO A 385 19.48 -23.60 -8.62
CA PRO A 385 20.63 -22.74 -8.44
C PRO A 385 20.28 -21.34 -8.99
N ASN A 386 20.77 -20.30 -8.31
CA ASN A 386 20.76 -18.88 -8.71
C ASN A 386 19.48 -18.09 -8.36
N LYS A 387 19.41 -17.65 -7.09
CA LYS A 387 19.22 -16.24 -6.67
C LYS A 387 19.14 -16.12 -5.14
N TYR A 388 20.13 -16.64 -4.43
CA TYR A 388 20.46 -16.25 -3.05
C TYR A 388 21.78 -16.92 -2.65
N ILE A 389 22.82 -16.18 -2.28
CA ILE A 389 23.97 -16.79 -1.58
C ILE A 389 23.46 -17.24 -0.21
N SER A 390 23.37 -18.55 0.01
CA SER A 390 22.86 -19.11 1.27
C SER A 390 23.68 -18.61 2.46
N LYS A 391 23.02 -18.43 3.61
CA LYS A 391 23.64 -17.97 4.86
C LYS A 391 24.88 -18.79 5.25
N ASP A 392 24.89 -20.08 4.92
CA ASP A 392 26.03 -20.97 5.17
C ASP A 392 27.22 -20.70 4.25
N LEU A 393 26.97 -20.31 3.00
CA LEU A 393 28.03 -19.93 2.07
C LEU A 393 28.63 -18.57 2.46
N ARG A 394 27.80 -17.63 2.97
CA ARG A 394 28.28 -16.37 3.59
C ARG A 394 29.13 -16.64 4.83
N ARG A 395 28.74 -17.59 5.67
CA ARG A 395 29.52 -18.03 6.84
C ARG A 395 30.84 -18.71 6.44
N LYS A 396 30.85 -19.48 5.35
CA LYS A 396 32.07 -20.07 4.78
C LYS A 396 33.00 -18.99 4.21
N LEU A 397 32.46 -18.01 3.48
CA LEU A 397 33.22 -16.86 2.96
C LEU A 397 33.78 -15.98 4.08
N ALA A 398 33.00 -15.68 5.12
CA ALA A 398 33.46 -14.94 6.29
C ALA A 398 34.53 -15.70 7.11
N LYS A 399 34.56 -17.04 7.03
CA LYS A 399 35.64 -17.86 7.60
C LYS A 399 36.92 -17.82 6.78
N VAL A 400 36.81 -17.77 5.45
CA VAL A 400 37.96 -17.70 4.53
C VAL A 400 38.55 -16.29 4.50
N ILE A 401 37.69 -15.26 4.58
CA ILE A 401 38.06 -13.84 4.60
C ILE A 401 37.55 -13.24 5.92
N PRO A 402 38.33 -13.34 7.01
CA PRO A 402 37.91 -12.80 8.29
C PRO A 402 37.80 -11.27 8.22
N GLY A 403 36.61 -10.75 8.51
CA GLY A 403 36.28 -9.32 8.47
C GLY A 403 35.30 -8.92 7.37
N LEU A 404 34.91 -9.83 6.48
CA LEU A 404 33.95 -9.56 5.41
C LEU A 404 32.57 -9.19 5.97
N ARG A 405 32.14 -7.94 5.78
CA ARG A 405 30.88 -7.41 6.34
C ARG A 405 29.70 -7.66 5.39
N PRO A 406 28.46 -7.82 5.88
CA PRO A 406 27.32 -8.22 5.03
C PRO A 406 27.04 -7.31 3.82
N TRP A 407 27.35 -6.01 3.89
CA TRP A 407 27.21 -5.09 2.75
C TRP A 407 28.38 -5.16 1.77
N GLU A 408 29.54 -5.68 2.19
CA GLU A 408 30.70 -5.96 1.31
C GLU A 408 30.40 -7.17 0.41
N VAL A 409 29.48 -8.05 0.81
CA VAL A 409 28.96 -9.15 -0.03
C VAL A 409 27.98 -8.63 -1.10
N LEU A 410 27.21 -7.59 -0.77
CA LEU A 410 26.32 -6.89 -1.72
C LEU A 410 27.09 -6.18 -2.84
N SER A 411 28.28 -5.66 -2.53
CA SER A 411 29.16 -5.05 -3.54
C SER A 411 29.86 -6.09 -4.42
N VAL A 412 30.09 -7.31 -3.91
CA VAL A 412 30.54 -8.45 -4.75
C VAL A 412 29.42 -8.97 -5.65
N GLU A 413 28.16 -8.99 -5.19
CA GLU A 413 27.00 -9.28 -6.06
C GLU A 413 26.82 -8.22 -7.16
N GLN A 414 26.89 -6.93 -6.82
CA GLN A 414 26.85 -5.85 -7.81
C GLN A 414 28.02 -5.93 -8.81
N ALA A 415 29.24 -6.22 -8.34
CA ALA A 415 30.41 -6.39 -9.21
C ALA A 415 30.31 -7.63 -10.09
N MET A 416 29.79 -8.76 -9.57
CA MET A 416 29.58 -9.96 -10.38
C MET A 416 28.46 -9.73 -11.39
N ASP A 417 27.38 -9.03 -11.06
CA ASP A 417 26.33 -8.69 -12.03
C ASP A 417 26.83 -7.72 -13.11
N ASP A 418 27.67 -6.73 -12.77
CA ASP A 418 28.34 -5.86 -13.75
C ASP A 418 29.28 -6.66 -14.68
N ILE A 419 29.97 -7.66 -14.16
CA ILE A 419 30.84 -8.56 -14.95
C ILE A 419 30.00 -9.51 -15.82
N THR A 420 28.87 -10.00 -15.32
CA THR A 420 28.06 -11.03 -15.98
C THR A 420 27.14 -10.45 -17.05
N TYR A 421 26.66 -9.22 -16.85
CA TYR A 421 25.76 -8.52 -17.77
C TYR A 421 26.40 -7.28 -18.40
N SER A 422 27.72 -7.09 -18.28
CA SER A 422 28.48 -5.96 -18.82
C SER A 422 27.89 -4.57 -18.47
N GLY A 423 27.18 -4.46 -17.35
CA GLY A 423 26.48 -3.24 -16.92
C GLY A 423 25.17 -2.92 -17.66
N GLU A 424 24.65 -3.82 -18.51
CA GLU A 424 23.43 -3.57 -19.30
C GLU A 424 22.12 -3.84 -18.55
N TRP A 425 22.15 -4.59 -17.45
CA TRP A 425 20.95 -5.06 -16.75
C TRP A 425 20.42 -4.10 -15.67
N TYR A 426 21.24 -3.18 -15.16
CA TYR A 426 20.79 -2.18 -14.20
C TYR A 426 20.13 -1.00 -14.91
N ARG A 427 18.91 -0.64 -14.47
CA ARG A 427 18.34 0.67 -14.78
C ARG A 427 19.32 1.73 -14.30
N GLU A 428 19.75 2.61 -15.19
CA GLU A 428 20.63 3.70 -14.81
C GLU A 428 19.96 4.55 -13.71
N PRO A 429 20.75 5.19 -12.83
CA PRO A 429 20.20 5.96 -11.73
C PRO A 429 19.18 6.98 -12.23
N LEU A 430 18.00 7.00 -11.60
CA LEU A 430 16.92 7.93 -11.90
C LEU A 430 17.46 9.37 -11.91
N GLY A 431 17.38 10.04 -13.06
CA GLY A 431 17.87 11.41 -13.24
C GLY A 431 19.21 11.54 -13.96
N THR A 432 19.76 10.45 -14.51
CA THR A 432 20.91 10.48 -15.43
C THR A 432 20.49 10.91 -16.86
N TYR A 433 21.45 11.49 -17.63
CA TYR A 433 21.63 11.31 -19.09
C TYR A 433 20.49 10.75 -19.94
N THR A 434 20.21 9.51 -19.62
CA THR A 434 19.67 8.44 -20.43
C THR A 434 18.29 8.02 -19.95
N THR A 435 18.01 8.18 -18.65
CA THR A 435 16.68 8.02 -18.06
C THR A 435 15.88 9.33 -18.03
N GLY A 436 16.55 10.47 -18.20
CA GLY A 436 15.92 11.78 -18.35
C GLY A 436 15.55 12.11 -19.81
N PRO A 437 14.63 13.06 -20.04
CA PRO A 437 14.27 13.49 -21.39
C PRO A 437 15.49 13.93 -22.23
N PRO A 438 15.60 13.52 -23.51
CA PRO A 438 16.79 13.76 -24.34
C PRO A 438 17.13 15.24 -24.50
N TYR A 439 16.14 16.15 -24.36
CA TYR A 439 16.35 17.58 -24.44
C TYR A 439 17.14 18.16 -23.25
N ILE A 440 17.25 17.49 -22.10
CA ILE A 440 17.98 18.02 -20.92
C ILE A 440 19.45 18.26 -21.27
N ARG A 441 20.05 17.38 -22.08
CA ARG A 441 21.43 17.54 -22.54
C ARG A 441 21.59 18.79 -23.42
N HIS A 442 20.65 19.01 -24.33
CA HIS A 442 20.63 20.17 -25.22
C HIS A 442 20.37 21.45 -24.43
N TRP A 443 19.39 21.45 -23.53
CA TRP A 443 19.06 22.57 -22.65
C TRP A 443 20.24 22.95 -21.75
N ASN A 444 20.90 21.99 -21.10
CA ASN A 444 22.10 22.27 -20.28
C ASN A 444 23.22 22.89 -21.13
N LYS A 445 23.38 22.45 -22.38
CA LYS A 445 24.37 23.01 -23.31
C LYS A 445 24.01 24.44 -23.72
N ASP A 446 22.73 24.70 -23.99
CA ASP A 446 22.23 26.02 -24.38
C ASP A 446 22.29 27.01 -23.22
N VAL A 447 21.91 26.59 -22.01
CA VAL A 447 22.04 27.41 -20.80
C VAL A 447 23.50 27.75 -20.52
N LYS A 448 24.42 26.76 -20.61
CA LYS A 448 25.87 27.01 -20.48
C LYS A 448 26.37 27.96 -21.55
N ARG A 449 25.87 27.86 -22.78
CA ARG A 449 26.22 28.75 -23.89
C ARG A 449 25.74 30.17 -23.63
N ILE A 450 24.48 30.35 -23.24
CA ILE A 450 23.88 31.65 -22.88
C ILE A 450 24.66 32.27 -21.72
N PHE A 451 24.94 31.50 -20.67
CA PHE A 451 25.72 31.97 -19.53
C PHE A 451 27.13 32.43 -19.95
N ARG A 452 27.81 31.65 -20.80
CA ARG A 452 29.15 32.01 -21.32
C ARG A 452 29.09 33.28 -22.18
N ILE A 453 28.10 33.41 -23.05
CA ILE A 453 27.91 34.61 -23.87
C ILE A 453 27.68 35.81 -22.96
N PHE A 454 26.76 35.71 -22.01
CA PHE A 454 26.44 36.78 -21.07
C PHE A 454 27.67 37.18 -20.24
N TYR A 455 28.42 36.21 -19.70
CA TYR A 455 29.63 36.45 -18.93
C TYR A 455 30.74 37.12 -19.76
N ASN A 456 30.95 36.65 -21.00
CA ASN A 456 31.94 37.25 -21.89
C ASN A 456 31.55 38.69 -22.26
N LEU A 457 30.28 38.92 -22.57
CA LEU A 457 29.76 40.22 -22.98
C LEU A 457 29.80 41.21 -21.81
N SER A 458 29.43 40.77 -20.60
CA SER A 458 29.53 41.59 -19.39
C SER A 458 30.98 41.95 -19.06
N SER A 459 31.91 41.00 -19.17
CA SER A 459 33.34 41.25 -18.97
C SER A 459 33.91 42.21 -20.01
N GLN A 460 33.55 42.04 -21.30
CA GLN A 460 33.98 42.95 -22.37
C GLN A 460 33.43 44.36 -22.19
N VAL A 461 32.16 44.49 -21.82
CA VAL A 461 31.53 45.79 -21.54
C VAL A 461 32.18 46.44 -20.33
N TYR A 462 32.41 45.70 -19.25
CA TYR A 462 33.10 46.20 -18.06
C TYR A 462 34.49 46.74 -18.42
N ASN A 463 35.31 45.94 -19.11
CA ASN A 463 36.66 46.32 -19.52
C ASN A 463 36.65 47.54 -20.46
N LYS A 464 35.64 47.65 -21.33
CA LYS A 464 35.50 48.82 -22.22
C LYS A 464 35.16 50.06 -21.40
N LEU A 465 34.19 49.99 -20.49
CA LEU A 465 33.78 51.11 -19.65
C LEU A 465 34.92 51.59 -18.75
N GLU A 466 35.67 50.67 -18.14
CA GLU A 466 36.86 50.97 -17.34
C GLU A 466 37.93 51.73 -18.16
N ARG A 467 38.15 51.36 -19.42
CA ARG A 467 39.11 52.07 -20.30
C ARG A 467 38.60 53.43 -20.78
N THR A 468 37.30 53.56 -21.05
CA THR A 468 36.73 54.76 -21.69
C THR A 468 36.28 55.83 -20.69
N ILE A 469 35.88 55.44 -19.48
CA ILE A 469 35.30 56.35 -18.50
C ILE A 469 36.28 56.49 -17.33
N PRO A 470 37.00 57.62 -17.21
CA PRO A 470 37.88 57.86 -16.09
C PRO A 470 37.08 57.87 -14.77
N GLY A 471 37.54 57.12 -13.77
CA GLY A 471 36.88 57.00 -12.46
C GLY A 471 35.78 55.92 -12.37
N PHE A 472 35.53 55.16 -13.44
CA PHE A 472 34.55 54.07 -13.44
C PHE A 472 34.82 52.99 -12.38
N ASN A 473 36.09 52.67 -12.12
CA ASN A 473 36.48 51.67 -11.12
C ASN A 473 36.02 52.05 -9.72
N VAL A 474 36.14 53.33 -9.34
CA VAL A 474 35.71 53.83 -8.02
C VAL A 474 34.19 53.73 -7.86
N ILE A 475 33.44 53.94 -8.94
CA ILE A 475 31.98 53.76 -8.95
C ILE A 475 31.65 52.27 -8.76
N MET A 476 32.34 51.38 -9.50
CA MET A 476 32.10 49.95 -9.42
C MET A 476 32.48 49.34 -8.07
N GLU A 477 33.53 49.83 -7.40
CA GLU A 477 33.87 49.46 -6.03
C GLU A 477 32.74 49.80 -5.05
N LYS A 478 32.13 50.99 -5.17
CA LYS A 478 30.96 51.37 -4.36
C LYS A 478 29.76 50.47 -4.64
N VAL A 479 29.52 50.14 -5.90
CA VAL A 479 28.42 49.23 -6.31
C VAL A 479 28.64 47.82 -5.74
N GLN A 480 29.87 47.30 -5.80
CA GLN A 480 30.22 46.00 -5.23
C GLN A 480 30.11 46.00 -3.69
N ALA A 481 30.55 47.08 -3.03
CA ALA A 481 30.40 47.23 -1.59
C ALA A 481 28.92 47.24 -1.16
N ASP A 482 28.06 47.96 -1.89
CA ASP A 482 26.63 47.98 -1.63
C ASP A 482 25.96 46.61 -1.92
N ALA A 483 26.36 45.93 -3.00
CA ALA A 483 25.87 44.58 -3.31
C ALA A 483 26.25 43.57 -2.22
N ASN A 484 27.50 43.60 -1.75
CA ASN A 484 27.99 42.77 -0.66
C ASN A 484 27.26 43.06 0.66
N ALA A 485 26.99 44.34 0.96
CA ALA A 485 26.20 44.73 2.13
C ALA A 485 24.76 44.21 2.05
N ARG A 486 24.12 44.27 0.88
CA ARG A 486 22.79 43.70 0.65
C ARG A 486 22.78 42.18 0.78
N GLU A 487 23.80 41.50 0.30
CA GLU A 487 23.93 40.05 0.42
C GLU A 487 24.10 39.62 1.89
N ARG A 488 24.93 40.33 2.66
CA ARG A 488 25.08 40.10 4.11
C ARG A 488 23.76 40.24 4.84
N ARG A 489 23.01 41.33 4.62
CA ARG A 489 21.67 41.52 5.21
C ARG A 489 20.70 40.38 4.85
N ARG A 490 20.76 39.87 3.61
CA ARG A 490 19.93 38.73 3.20
C ARG A 490 20.34 37.42 3.88
N LYS A 491 21.63 37.17 4.05
CA LYS A 491 22.15 36.00 4.78
C LYS A 491 21.74 36.06 6.24
N GLU A 492 21.96 37.18 6.91
CA GLU A 492 21.54 37.42 8.29
C GLU A 492 20.03 37.23 8.46
N LYS A 493 19.22 37.77 7.54
CA LYS A 493 17.76 37.57 7.58
C LYS A 493 17.36 36.10 7.42
N ARG A 494 18.02 35.35 6.52
CA ARG A 494 17.76 33.91 6.34
C ARG A 494 18.22 33.09 7.54
N GLU A 495 19.34 33.43 8.15
CA GLU A 495 19.83 32.78 9.37
C GLU A 495 18.92 33.07 10.56
N ALA A 496 18.41 34.30 10.68
CA ALA A 496 17.40 34.65 11.68
C ALA A 496 16.10 33.87 11.46
N GLN A 497 15.62 33.78 10.21
CA GLN A 497 14.46 32.96 9.85
C GLN A 497 14.66 31.49 10.21
N LYS A 498 15.81 30.91 9.85
CA LYS A 498 16.15 29.53 10.21
C LYS A 498 16.17 29.33 11.73
N LYS A 499 16.77 30.25 12.50
CA LYS A 499 16.78 30.16 13.96
C LYS A 499 15.38 30.26 14.56
N VAL A 500 14.48 31.05 13.97
CA VAL A 500 13.06 31.11 14.38
C VAL A 500 12.32 29.83 14.02
N GLU A 501 12.55 29.28 12.83
CA GLU A 501 12.00 27.98 12.40
C GLU A 501 12.51 26.84 13.30
N ASP A 502 13.82 26.78 13.56
CA ASP A 502 14.44 25.80 14.46
C ASP A 502 13.91 25.97 15.89
N ALA A 503 13.78 27.20 16.40
CA ALA A 503 13.21 27.45 17.73
C ALA A 503 11.73 27.06 17.82
N ALA A 504 10.96 27.23 16.75
CA ALA A 504 9.56 26.78 16.67
C ALA A 504 9.45 25.24 16.61
N ILE A 505 10.44 24.57 16.02
CA ILE A 505 10.51 23.10 15.96
C ILE A 505 10.94 22.50 17.30
N TYR A 506 11.90 23.12 18.00
CA TYR A 506 12.45 22.59 19.26
C TYR A 506 11.76 23.10 20.53
N ASN A 507 10.94 24.14 20.43
CA ASN A 507 10.18 24.68 21.54
C ASN A 507 8.75 25.01 21.06
N PRO A 508 7.89 23.99 20.87
CA PRO A 508 6.49 24.21 20.59
C PRO A 508 5.87 24.81 21.86
N ARG A 509 5.63 26.11 21.86
CA ARG A 509 4.70 26.73 22.80
C ARG A 509 3.29 26.57 22.28
#